data_AF-A0A9D1XLD6-F1
#
_entry.id   AF-A0A9D1XLD6-F1
#
_cell.length_a   1.000
_cell.length_b   1.000
_cell.length_c   1.000
_cell.angle_alpha   90.00
_cell.angle_beta   90.00
_cell.angle_gamma   90.00
#
_symmetry.space_group_name_H-M   'P 1'
#
loop_
_entity.id
_entity.type
_entity.pdbx_description
1 polymer ?
#
loop_
_entity_poly.entity_id
_entity_poly.type
_entity_poly.pdbx_seq_one_letter_code
_entity_poly.pdbx_strand_id
1 'polypeptide(L)'
;YIFANGITDDIMKLKESKVIGIMKDKMERFNQDDELRLAAYNRELNIYAHEMELEESYQKGIEKGEKDGKKKGIEEGIEIGKEEGKKEGIEEGILFEKKNLTIQLFKSKYPDEDDNLLSNLEAKEYDMIFKMLLEDQSLKKIKEVIKK
;
A
#
# COMPACT_ATOMS: atom_id res chain seq x y z
N TYR A 1 20.70 21.55 29.42
CA TYR A 1 21.17 22.03 30.73
C TYR A 1 21.73 23.47 30.71
N ILE A 2 22.26 23.98 29.58
CA ILE A 2 22.85 25.34 29.48
C ILE A 2 21.80 26.47 29.36
N PHE A 3 20.59 26.18 28.85
CA PHE A 3 19.51 27.17 28.74
C PHE A 3 18.64 27.30 30.00
N ALA A 4 18.75 26.39 30.97
CA ALA A 4 17.94 26.39 32.19
C ALA A 4 18.59 27.16 33.36
N ASN A 5 19.91 27.36 33.31
CA ASN A 5 20.69 28.08 34.33
C ASN A 5 21.59 29.15 33.71
N GLY A 6 21.02 29.95 32.79
CA GLY A 6 21.48 31.30 32.50
C GLY A 6 22.89 31.47 31.91
N ILE A 7 22.96 31.57 30.58
CA ILE A 7 23.97 32.43 29.92
C ILE A 7 23.89 33.88 30.48
N THR A 8 22.72 34.25 31.02
CA THR A 8 22.42 35.53 31.63
C THR A 8 23.26 35.86 32.87
N ASP A 9 23.67 34.92 33.72
CA ASP A 9 24.29 35.28 35.00
C ASP A 9 25.78 35.63 34.85
N ASP A 10 26.51 34.94 33.97
CA ASP A 10 27.90 35.26 33.62
C ASP A 10 27.99 36.49 32.69
N ILE A 11 27.03 36.67 31.78
CA ILE A 11 26.95 37.89 30.95
C ILE A 11 26.48 39.11 31.77
N MET A 12 25.60 38.96 32.76
CA MET A 12 25.21 40.08 33.62
C MET A 12 26.28 40.46 34.65
N LYS A 13 27.23 39.57 35.00
CA LYS A 13 28.43 39.95 35.78
C LYS A 13 29.43 40.79 34.98
N LEU A 14 29.34 40.81 33.65
CA LEU A 14 30.03 41.78 32.80
C LEU A 14 29.40 43.20 32.86
N LYS A 15 28.50 43.49 33.81
CA LYS A 15 27.87 44.81 34.03
C LYS A 15 28.86 45.97 34.29
N GLU A 16 30.14 45.69 34.49
CA GLU A 16 31.22 46.70 34.50
C GLU A 16 32.15 46.63 33.28
N SER A 17 31.89 45.76 32.30
CA SER A 17 32.69 45.67 31.09
C SER A 17 32.23 46.70 30.06
N LYS A 18 33.20 47.46 29.57
CA LYS A 18 33.10 48.38 28.43
C LYS A 18 32.31 47.82 27.23
N VAL A 19 32.23 46.49 27.09
CA VAL A 19 31.52 45.77 26.03
C VAL A 19 30.00 45.99 26.06
N ILE A 20 29.36 45.92 27.23
CA ILE A 20 27.90 46.12 27.33
C ILE A 20 27.52 47.56 27.00
N GLY A 21 28.32 48.54 27.44
CA GLY A 21 28.16 49.95 27.07
C GLY A 21 28.29 50.17 25.55
N ILE A 22 29.35 49.63 24.95
CA ILE A 22 29.55 49.68 23.49
C ILE A 22 28.37 49.05 22.73
N MET A 23 27.83 47.93 23.23
CA MET A 23 26.67 47.27 22.61
C MET A 23 25.40 48.13 22.70
N LYS A 24 25.13 48.74 23.86
CA LYS A 24 24.01 49.67 24.02
C LYS A 24 24.13 50.87 23.07
N ASP A 25 25.29 51.51 23.02
CA ASP A 25 25.52 52.65 22.13
C ASP A 25 25.37 52.26 20.66
N LYS A 26 25.83 51.06 20.27
CA LYS A 26 25.65 50.54 18.91
C LYS A 26 24.17 50.28 18.60
N MET A 27 23.43 49.73 19.54
CA MET A 27 22.01 49.44 19.39
C MET A 27 21.18 50.73 19.32
N GLU A 28 21.51 51.76 20.11
CA GLU A 28 20.87 53.07 20.02
C GLU A 28 21.16 53.77 18.69
N ARG A 29 22.42 53.74 18.22
CA ARG A 29 22.77 54.27 16.89
C ARG A 29 22.06 53.53 15.75
N PHE A 30 21.98 52.20 15.84
CA PHE A 30 21.20 51.39 14.89
C PHE A 30 19.72 51.78 14.93
N ASN A 31 19.17 52.00 16.12
CA ASN A 31 17.75 52.34 16.28
C ASN A 31 17.37 53.72 15.72
N GLN A 32 18.33 54.65 15.67
CA GLN A 32 18.17 56.00 15.11
C GLN A 32 18.22 56.03 13.57
N ASP A 33 18.72 54.97 12.92
CA ASP A 33 18.82 54.86 11.46
C ASP A 33 17.62 54.09 10.90
N ASP A 34 16.65 54.83 10.38
CA ASP A 34 15.40 54.26 9.85
C ASP A 34 15.60 53.40 8.60
N GLU A 35 16.54 53.76 7.71
CA GLU A 35 16.82 52.98 6.50
C GLU A 35 17.45 51.63 6.85
N LEU A 36 18.41 51.64 7.78
CA LEU A 36 19.08 50.43 8.22
C LEU A 36 18.13 49.49 8.97
N ARG A 37 17.22 50.03 9.78
CA ARG A 37 16.15 49.25 10.43
C ARG A 37 15.20 48.64 9.42
N LEU A 38 14.76 49.41 8.43
CA LEU A 38 13.87 48.92 7.38
C LEU A 38 14.54 47.81 6.55
N ALA A 39 15.82 47.96 6.22
CA ALA A 39 16.58 46.93 5.52
C ALA A 39 16.71 45.63 6.34
N ALA A 40 16.96 45.73 7.65
CA ALA A 40 17.00 44.58 8.55
C ALA A 40 15.63 43.88 8.64
N TYR A 41 14.55 44.65 8.79
CA TYR A 41 13.19 44.12 8.81
C TYR A 41 12.81 43.42 7.49
N ASN A 42 13.10 44.03 6.35
CA ASN A 42 12.84 43.41 5.05
C ASN A 42 13.66 42.13 4.84
N ARG A 43 14.89 42.08 5.36
CA ARG A 43 15.70 40.87 5.34
C ARG A 43 15.06 39.75 6.15
N GLU A 44 14.58 40.04 7.36
CA GLU A 44 13.86 39.07 8.19
C GLU A 44 12.58 38.58 7.51
N LEU A 45 11.81 39.48 6.90
CA LEU A 45 10.62 39.10 6.12
C LEU A 45 10.96 38.17 4.95
N ASN A 46 12.04 38.44 4.22
CA ASN A 46 12.46 37.59 3.11
C ASN A 46 12.92 36.20 3.59
N ILE A 47 13.63 36.13 4.72
CA ILE A 47 14.01 34.85 5.33
C ILE A 47 12.76 34.06 5.70
N TYR A 48 11.82 34.70 6.39
CA TYR A 48 10.56 34.07 6.78
C TYR A 48 9.75 33.58 5.57
N ALA A 49 9.63 34.41 4.53
CA ALA A 49 8.95 34.03 3.29
C ALA A 49 9.59 32.80 2.65
N HIS A 50 10.92 32.76 2.56
CA HIS A 50 11.64 31.62 2.00
C HIS A 50 11.47 30.35 2.83
N GLU A 51 11.53 30.45 4.16
CA GLU A 51 11.27 29.33 5.07
C GLU A 51 9.85 28.79 4.91
N MET A 52 8.86 29.67 4.79
CA MET A 52 7.46 29.28 4.53
C MET A 52 7.28 28.59 3.19
N GLU A 53 7.91 29.09 2.12
CA GLU A 53 7.89 28.45 0.79
C GLU A 53 8.52 27.05 0.83
N LEU A 54 9.64 26.89 1.54
CA LEU A 54 10.31 25.61 1.69
C LEU A 54 9.39 24.61 2.42
N GLU A 55 8.78 25.02 3.53
CA GLU A 55 7.85 24.20 4.30
C GLU A 55 6.62 23.80 3.48
N GLU A 56 6.02 24.74 2.74
CA GLU A 56 4.90 24.46 1.86
C GLU A 56 5.28 23.46 0.76
N SER A 57 6.46 23.63 0.15
CA SER A 57 6.95 22.73 -0.89
C SER A 57 7.16 21.31 -0.36
N TYR A 58 7.70 21.18 0.85
CA TYR A 58 7.89 19.90 1.52
C TYR A 58 6.56 19.23 1.82
N GLN A 59 5.61 19.97 2.39
CA GLN A 59 4.28 19.44 2.72
C GLN A 59 3.52 19.00 1.46
N LYS A 60 3.60 19.75 0.37
CA LYS A 60 3.04 19.36 -0.95
C LYS A 60 3.69 18.09 -1.47
N GLY A 61 5.00 17.93 -1.30
CA GLY A 61 5.73 16.72 -1.67
C GLY A 61 5.22 15.49 -0.92
N ILE A 62 5.04 15.61 0.40
CA ILE A 62 4.47 14.56 1.25
C ILE A 62 3.04 14.22 0.82
N GLU A 63 2.17 15.22 0.70
CA GLU A 63 0.76 15.00 0.33
C GLU A 63 0.63 14.33 -1.04
N LYS A 64 1.44 14.76 -2.02
CA LYS A 64 1.47 14.14 -3.34
C LYS A 64 1.95 12.69 -3.26
N GLY A 65 3.02 12.43 -2.51
CA GLY A 65 3.54 11.07 -2.30
C GLY A 65 2.50 10.13 -1.70
N GLU A 66 1.77 10.59 -0.68
CA GLU A 66 0.70 9.80 -0.04
C GLU A 66 -0.47 9.55 -1.00
N LYS A 67 -0.92 10.57 -1.74
CA LYS A 67 -2.00 10.43 -2.73
C LYS A 67 -1.63 9.46 -3.85
N ASP A 68 -0.44 9.62 -4.43
CA ASP A 68 0.04 8.78 -5.53
C ASP A 68 0.25 7.33 -5.05
N GLY A 69 0.84 7.14 -3.86
CA GLY A 69 1.05 5.82 -3.27
C GLY A 69 -0.28 5.10 -2.99
N LYS A 70 -1.25 5.80 -2.39
CA LYS A 70 -2.58 5.24 -2.11
C LYS A 70 -3.32 4.88 -3.40
N LYS A 71 -3.27 5.74 -4.42
CA LYS A 71 -3.92 5.49 -5.70
C LYS A 71 -3.34 4.24 -6.37
N LYS A 72 -2.01 4.15 -6.47
CA LYS A 72 -1.33 2.98 -7.06
C LYS A 72 -1.67 1.69 -6.32
N GLY A 73 -1.60 1.69 -4.98
CA GLY A 73 -1.91 0.51 -4.19
C GLY A 73 -3.36 0.02 -4.35
N ILE A 74 -4.33 0.94 -4.50
CA ILE A 74 -5.73 0.57 -4.76
C ILE A 74 -5.89 -0.02 -6.17
N GLU A 75 -5.27 0.61 -7.17
CA GLU A 75 -5.36 0.18 -8.56
C GLU A 75 -4.76 -1.22 -8.76
N GLU A 76 -3.55 -1.44 -8.25
CA GLU A 76 -2.88 -2.74 -8.26
C GLU A 76 -3.70 -3.81 -7.51
N GLY A 77 -4.23 -3.48 -6.33
CA GLY A 77 -5.05 -4.42 -5.56
C GLY A 77 -6.36 -4.82 -6.26
N ILE A 78 -7.01 -3.89 -6.96
CA ILE A 78 -8.24 -4.19 -7.74
C ILE A 78 -7.90 -5.05 -8.96
N GLU A 79 -6.79 -4.77 -9.64
CA GLU A 79 -6.38 -5.52 -10.82
C GLU A 79 -6.06 -6.97 -10.48
N ILE A 80 -5.22 -7.20 -9.47
CA ILE A 80 -4.87 -8.55 -8.99
C ILE A 80 -6.13 -9.31 -8.56
N GLY A 81 -6.99 -8.70 -7.74
CA GLY A 81 -8.20 -9.37 -7.27
C GLY A 81 -9.19 -9.73 -8.39
N LYS A 82 -9.27 -8.91 -9.45
CA LYS A 82 -10.09 -9.23 -10.63
C LYS A 82 -9.51 -10.36 -11.45
N GLU A 83 -8.20 -10.39 -11.65
CA GLU A 83 -7.53 -11.46 -12.41
C GLU A 83 -7.65 -12.80 -11.69
N GLU A 84 -7.36 -12.83 -10.39
CA GLU A 84 -7.47 -14.04 -9.57
C GLU A 84 -8.92 -14.55 -9.54
N GLY A 85 -9.90 -13.68 -9.22
CA GLY A 85 -11.30 -14.09 -9.18
C GLY A 85 -11.85 -14.56 -10.54
N LYS A 86 -11.39 -13.97 -11.65
CA LYS A 86 -11.76 -14.43 -12.99
C LYS A 86 -11.16 -15.81 -13.29
N LYS A 87 -9.89 -16.02 -12.93
CA LYS A 87 -9.22 -17.30 -13.16
C LYS A 87 -9.86 -18.42 -12.35
N GLU A 88 -10.08 -18.19 -11.05
CA GLU A 88 -10.76 -19.15 -10.16
C GLU A 88 -12.17 -19.46 -10.67
N GLY A 89 -12.96 -18.44 -11.04
CA GLY A 89 -14.31 -18.65 -11.56
C GLY A 89 -14.36 -19.43 -12.87
N ILE A 90 -13.37 -19.26 -13.77
CA ILE A 90 -13.27 -20.06 -15.00
C ILE A 90 -12.89 -21.51 -14.67
N GLU A 91 -11.91 -21.72 -13.78
CA GLU A 91 -11.48 -23.07 -13.39
C GLU A 91 -12.61 -23.85 -12.69
N GLU A 92 -13.34 -23.21 -11.77
CA GLU A 92 -14.53 -23.78 -11.13
C GLU A 92 -15.64 -24.09 -12.15
N GLY A 93 -15.89 -23.18 -13.10
CA GLY A 93 -16.88 -23.38 -14.15
C GLY A 93 -16.57 -24.59 -15.04
N ILE A 94 -15.31 -24.72 -15.49
CA ILE A 94 -14.84 -25.87 -16.28
C ILE A 94 -14.96 -27.16 -15.49
N LEU A 95 -14.57 -27.16 -14.20
CA LEU A 95 -14.69 -28.33 -13.34
C LEU A 95 -16.15 -28.75 -13.16
N PHE A 96 -17.05 -27.79 -12.94
CA PHE A 96 -18.48 -28.03 -12.81
C PHE A 96 -19.09 -28.62 -14.09
N GLU A 97 -18.71 -28.09 -15.26
CA GLU A 97 -19.15 -28.62 -16.55
C GLU A 97 -18.68 -30.07 -16.75
N LYS A 98 -17.39 -30.36 -16.55
CA LYS A 98 -16.83 -31.71 -16.65
C LYS A 98 -17.52 -32.70 -15.72
N LYS A 99 -17.75 -32.28 -14.47
CA LYS A 99 -18.48 -33.07 -13.48
C LYS A 99 -19.88 -33.42 -13.98
N ASN A 100 -20.66 -32.42 -14.41
CA ASN A 100 -22.03 -32.63 -14.87
C ASN A 100 -22.10 -33.53 -16.10
N LEU A 101 -21.24 -33.32 -17.09
CA LEU A 101 -21.19 -34.16 -18.29
C LEU A 101 -20.86 -35.62 -17.95
N THR A 102 -19.90 -35.83 -17.05
CA THR A 102 -19.51 -37.17 -16.59
C THR A 102 -20.64 -37.87 -15.84
N ILE A 103 -21.31 -37.16 -14.93
CA ILE A 103 -22.45 -37.71 -14.17
C ILE A 103 -23.62 -38.05 -15.10
N GLN A 104 -23.94 -37.18 -16.06
CA GLN A 104 -25.01 -37.44 -17.04
C GLN A 104 -24.73 -38.69 -17.86
N LEU A 105 -23.51 -38.84 -18.38
CA LEU A 105 -23.12 -40.01 -19.16
C LEU A 105 -23.09 -41.28 -18.28
N PHE A 106 -22.61 -41.16 -17.04
CA PHE A 106 -22.58 -42.26 -16.07
C PHE A 106 -23.98 -42.80 -15.80
N LYS A 107 -24.93 -41.92 -15.46
CA LYS A 107 -26.33 -42.30 -15.20
C LYS A 107 -27.02 -42.90 -16.43
N SER A 108 -26.63 -42.45 -17.63
CA SER A 108 -27.15 -43.04 -18.87
C SER A 108 -26.67 -44.48 -19.10
N LYS A 109 -25.45 -44.84 -18.66
CA LYS A 109 -24.88 -46.19 -18.84
C LYS A 109 -25.15 -47.12 -17.65
N TYR A 110 -25.27 -46.57 -16.45
CA TYR A 110 -25.52 -47.30 -15.21
C TYR A 110 -26.67 -46.63 -14.42
N PRO A 111 -27.93 -46.78 -14.86
CA PRO A 111 -29.07 -46.11 -14.22
C PRO A 111 -29.30 -46.53 -12.76
N ASP A 112 -28.93 -47.77 -12.43
CA ASP A 112 -29.14 -48.37 -11.10
C ASP A 112 -27.97 -48.12 -10.13
N GLU A 113 -26.89 -47.50 -10.58
CA GLU A 113 -25.70 -47.23 -9.75
C GLU A 113 -25.69 -45.78 -9.22
N ASP A 114 -25.20 -45.64 -8.00
CA ASP A 114 -25.06 -44.35 -7.33
C ASP A 114 -23.86 -43.56 -7.89
N ASP A 115 -24.05 -42.26 -8.15
CA ASP A 115 -23.02 -41.34 -8.64
C ASP A 115 -22.14 -40.77 -7.52
N ASN A 116 -22.35 -41.17 -6.27
CA ASN A 116 -21.53 -40.78 -5.13
C ASN A 116 -20.02 -41.02 -5.34
N LEU A 117 -19.64 -42.04 -6.12
CA LEU A 117 -18.24 -42.32 -6.49
C LEU A 117 -17.60 -41.23 -7.37
N LEU A 118 -18.40 -40.36 -7.98
CA LEU A 118 -17.97 -39.23 -8.80
C LEU A 118 -17.93 -37.92 -7.99
N SER A 119 -18.10 -37.98 -6.67
CA SER A 119 -18.04 -36.80 -5.79
C SER A 119 -16.60 -36.47 -5.43
N ASN A 120 -16.25 -35.18 -5.50
CA ASN A 120 -14.93 -34.65 -5.12
C ASN A 120 -13.74 -35.20 -5.91
N LEU A 121 -13.89 -35.25 -7.24
CA LEU A 121 -12.80 -35.60 -8.16
C LEU A 121 -12.15 -34.35 -8.76
N GLU A 122 -10.89 -34.47 -9.15
CA GLU A 122 -10.19 -33.44 -9.91
C GLU A 122 -10.65 -33.41 -11.38
N ALA A 123 -10.46 -32.27 -12.07
CA ALA A 123 -10.84 -32.11 -13.47
C ALA A 123 -10.23 -33.19 -14.39
N LYS A 124 -9.01 -33.65 -14.10
CA LYS A 124 -8.32 -34.71 -14.86
C LYS A 124 -8.96 -36.08 -14.67
N GLU A 125 -9.47 -36.35 -13.47
CA GLU A 125 -10.14 -37.61 -13.13
C GLU A 125 -11.50 -37.67 -13.83
N TYR A 126 -12.25 -36.56 -13.84
CA TYR A 126 -13.47 -36.46 -14.65
C TYR A 126 -13.20 -36.72 -16.14
N ASP A 127 -12.16 -36.12 -16.73
CA ASP A 127 -11.81 -36.37 -18.14
C ASP A 127 -11.46 -37.84 -18.41
N MET A 128 -10.75 -38.49 -17.48
CA MET A 128 -10.36 -39.89 -17.61
C MET A 128 -11.58 -40.82 -17.53
N ILE A 129 -12.45 -40.59 -16.55
CA ILE A 129 -13.68 -41.37 -16.37
C ILE A 129 -14.62 -41.15 -17.56
N PHE A 130 -14.77 -39.91 -18.02
CA PHE A 130 -15.58 -39.59 -19.19
C PHE A 130 -15.13 -40.38 -20.42
N LYS A 131 -13.81 -40.49 -20.68
CA LYS A 131 -13.26 -41.32 -21.76
C LYS A 131 -13.56 -42.80 -21.56
N MET A 132 -13.36 -43.32 -20.34
CA MET A 132 -13.67 -44.72 -20.02
C MET A 132 -15.15 -45.06 -20.24
N LEU A 133 -16.05 -44.11 -19.94
CA LEU A 133 -17.48 -44.25 -20.20
C LEU A 133 -17.76 -44.27 -21.71
N LEU A 134 -17.13 -43.39 -22.50
CA LEU A 134 -17.26 -43.40 -23.96
C LEU A 134 -16.78 -44.72 -24.60
N GLU A 135 -15.76 -45.35 -24.02
CA GLU A 135 -15.19 -46.62 -24.48
C GLU A 135 -15.93 -47.88 -23.97
N ASP A 136 -17.08 -47.71 -23.30
CA ASP A 136 -17.86 -48.83 -22.73
C ASP A 136 -17.06 -49.72 -21.74
N GLN A 137 -16.09 -49.13 -21.02
CA GLN A 137 -15.31 -49.86 -20.00
C GLN A 137 -16.23 -50.32 -18.86
N SER A 138 -15.92 -51.46 -18.26
CA SER A 138 -16.73 -51.99 -17.15
C SER A 138 -16.63 -51.14 -15.89
N LEU A 139 -17.73 -51.11 -15.13
CA LEU A 139 -17.83 -50.38 -13.87
C LEU A 139 -16.73 -50.75 -12.86
N LYS A 140 -16.27 -52.01 -12.87
CA LYS A 140 -15.16 -52.46 -12.00
C LYS A 140 -13.88 -51.68 -12.27
N LYS A 141 -13.52 -51.49 -13.55
CA LYS A 141 -12.32 -50.73 -13.94
C LYS A 141 -12.45 -49.25 -13.56
N ILE A 142 -13.62 -48.65 -13.74
CA ILE A 142 -13.87 -47.25 -13.35
C ILE A 142 -13.71 -47.10 -11.82
N LYS A 143 -14.26 -48.02 -11.04
CA LYS A 143 -14.13 -48.03 -9.57
C LYS A 143 -12.68 -48.25 -9.10
N GLU A 144 -11.88 -49.04 -9.83
CA GLU A 144 -10.45 -49.22 -9.55
C GLU A 144 -9.62 -47.95 -9.79
N VAL A 145 -9.96 -47.15 -10.81
CA VAL A 145 -9.25 -45.90 -11.11
C VAL A 145 -9.52 -44.83 -10.03
N ILE A 146 -10.73 -44.81 -9.47
CA ILE A 146 -11.16 -43.83 -8.45
C ILE A 146 -10.65 -44.21 -7.04
N LYS A 147 -10.52 -45.50 -6.74
CA LYS A 147 -10.11 -46.02 -5.42
C LYS A 147 -8.60 -45.94 -5.14
N LYS A 148 -7.86 -45.07 -5.83
CA LYS A 148 -6.43 -44.88 -5.57
C LYS A 148 -6.15 -44.50 -4.12
#